data_AF-X1SKA6-F1
#
_entry.id   AF-X1SKA6-F1
#
_cell.length_a   1.000
_cell.length_b   1.000
_cell.length_c   1.000
_cell.angle_alpha   90.00
_cell.angle_beta   90.00
_cell.angle_gamma   90.00
#
_symmetry.space_group_name_H-M   'P 1'
#
loop_
_entity.id
_entity.type
_entity.pdbx_description
1 polymer ?
#
loop_
_entity_poly.entity_id
_entity_poly.type
_entity_poly.pdbx_seq_one_letter_code
_entity_poly.pdbx_strand_id
1 'polypeptide(L)' 'MSRQIVEKKPELKDAKTEAQLEWRHMFNKVVALWHALSPEEKAEWESAARPRHMTGYAWFLSQALRPN' A
#
# COMPACT_ATOMS: atom_id res chain seq x y z
N MET A 1 -22.04 43.09 -18.49
CA MET A 1 -22.17 42.06 -17.45
C MET A 1 -21.34 40.85 -17.86
N SER A 2 -20.10 40.74 -17.39
CA SER A 2 -19.24 39.58 -17.70
C SER A 2 -19.64 38.41 -16.79
N ARG A 3 -20.00 37.28 -17.40
CA ARG A 3 -20.41 36.06 -16.67
C ARG A 3 -19.14 35.36 -16.22
N GLN A 4 -18.83 35.45 -14.94
CA GLN A 4 -17.66 34.77 -14.35
C GLN A 4 -17.98 33.28 -14.26
N ILE A 5 -17.53 32.50 -15.24
CA ILE A 5 -17.65 31.04 -15.20
C ILE A 5 -16.56 30.55 -14.24
N VAL A 6 -16.96 30.11 -13.05
CA VAL A 6 -16.05 29.43 -12.12
C VAL A 6 -15.83 28.02 -12.66
N GLU A 7 -14.76 27.82 -13.42
CA GLU A 7 -14.34 26.48 -13.85
C GLU A 7 -13.78 25.71 -12.64
N LYS A 8 -14.39 24.57 -12.30
CA LYS A 8 -13.85 23.67 -11.27
C LYS A 8 -12.51 23.14 -11.79
N LYS A 9 -11.42 23.38 -11.05
CA LYS A 9 -10.12 22.73 -11.36
C LYS A 9 -10.33 21.21 -11.45
N PRO A 10 -9.89 20.56 -12.54
CA PRO A 10 -10.06 19.13 -12.69
C PRO A 10 -9.29 18.41 -11.58
N GLU A 11 -9.97 17.55 -10.84
CA GLU A 11 -9.35 16.65 -9.86
C GLU A 11 -8.62 15.54 -10.62
N LEU A 12 -7.30 15.55 -10.58
CA LEU A 12 -6.48 14.50 -11.18
C LEU A 12 -6.57 13.23 -10.33
N LYS A 13 -7.16 12.16 -10.90
CA LYS A 13 -7.36 10.86 -10.23
C LYS A 13 -6.06 10.18 -9.77
N ASP A 14 -4.96 10.37 -10.51
CA ASP A 14 -3.62 9.92 -10.15
C ASP A 14 -2.64 11.07 -10.38
N ALA A 15 -2.55 11.95 -9.39
CA ALA A 15 -1.70 13.13 -9.44
C ALA A 15 -0.19 12.79 -9.49
N LYS A 16 0.18 11.52 -9.23
CA LYS A 16 1.58 11.04 -9.16
C LYS A 16 2.47 11.97 -8.37
N THR A 17 1.95 12.46 -7.25
CA THR A 17 2.75 13.30 -6.35
C THR A 17 3.96 12.52 -5.85
N GLU A 18 5.00 13.22 -5.43
CA GLU A 18 6.22 12.60 -4.90
C GLU A 18 5.89 11.62 -3.77
N ALA A 19 5.08 12.04 -2.79
CA ALA A 19 4.58 11.17 -1.73
C ALA A 19 3.84 9.91 -2.25
N GLN A 20 3.04 10.03 -3.31
CA GLN A 20 2.37 8.86 -3.91
C GLN A 20 3.38 7.90 -4.57
N LEU A 21 4.40 8.43 -5.23
CA LEU A 21 5.46 7.64 -5.86
C LEU A 21 6.33 6.95 -4.80
N GLU A 22 6.68 7.64 -3.72
CA GLU A 22 7.40 7.09 -2.58
C GLU A 22 6.62 5.93 -1.94
N TRP A 23 5.32 6.12 -1.65
CA TRP A 23 4.48 5.07 -1.09
C TRP A 23 4.35 3.85 -2.02
N ARG A 24 4.20 4.06 -3.33
CA ARG A 24 4.21 2.97 -4.32
C ARG A 24 5.54 2.23 -4.33
N HIS A 25 6.64 2.96 -4.26
CA HIS A 25 7.98 2.37 -4.20
C HIS A 25 8.17 1.51 -2.95
N MET A 26 7.76 2.02 -1.79
CA MET A 26 7.80 1.28 -0.54
C MET A 26 6.91 0.04 -0.58
N PHE A 27 5.69 0.15 -1.08
CA PHE A 27 4.81 -0.99 -1.27
C PHE A 27 5.45 -2.08 -2.15
N ASN A 28 6.01 -1.70 -3.30
CA ASN A 28 6.67 -2.63 -4.22
C ASN A 28 7.87 -3.33 -3.55
N LYS A 29 8.67 -2.61 -2.76
CA LYS A 29 9.77 -3.21 -1.98
C LYS A 29 9.27 -4.26 -0.99
N VAL A 30 8.21 -3.95 -0.25
CA VAL A 30 7.65 -4.90 0.73
C VAL A 30 7.05 -6.13 0.03
N VAL A 31 6.38 -5.96 -1.11
CA VAL A 31 5.89 -7.09 -1.91
C VAL A 31 7.04 -7.96 -2.42
N ALA A 32 8.15 -7.35 -2.86
CA ALA A 32 9.34 -8.11 -3.24
C ALA A 32 9.91 -8.92 -2.06
N LEU A 33 9.93 -8.35 -0.85
CA LEU A 33 10.34 -9.08 0.36
C LEU A 33 9.43 -10.27 0.64
N TRP A 34 8.11 -10.11 0.52
CA TRP A 34 7.17 -11.23 0.68
C TRP A 34 7.46 -12.36 -0.32
N HIS A 35 7.71 -12.03 -1.59
CA HIS A 35 8.02 -13.05 -2.59
C HIS A 35 9.34 -13.76 -2.36
N ALA A 36 10.32 -13.08 -1.74
CA ALA A 36 11.61 -13.66 -1.37
C ALA A 36 11.53 -14.64 -0.18
N LEU A 37 10.47 -14.59 0.64
CA LEU A 37 10.29 -15.53 1.75
C LEU A 37 10.14 -16.97 1.26
N SER A 38 10.73 -17.89 2.01
CA SER A 38 10.54 -19.33 1.89
C SER A 38 9.09 -19.74 2.20
N PRO A 39 8.65 -20.94 1.77
CA PRO A 39 7.35 -21.48 2.14
C PRO A 39 7.14 -21.58 3.65
N GLU A 40 8.18 -21.91 4.40
CA GLU A 40 8.16 -22.07 5.86
C GLU A 40 7.89 -20.71 6.53
N GLU A 41 8.63 -19.66 6.15
CA GLU A 41 8.42 -18.31 6.66
C GLU A 41 7.00 -17.81 6.32
N LYS A 42 6.52 -18.06 5.10
CA LYS A 42 5.15 -17.70 4.71
C LYS A 42 4.10 -18.41 5.57
N ALA A 43 4.34 -19.66 5.98
CA ALA A 43 3.45 -20.39 6.87
C ALA A 43 3.43 -19.82 8.30
N GLU A 44 4.57 -19.34 8.80
CA GLU A 44 4.63 -18.63 10.09
C GLU A 44 3.80 -17.35 10.06
N TRP A 45 3.93 -16.55 8.99
CA TRP A 45 3.11 -15.35 8.79
C TRP A 45 1.63 -15.67 8.70
N GLU A 46 1.25 -16.75 8.00
CA GLU A 46 -0.13 -17.22 7.92
C GLU A 46 -0.67 -17.61 9.29
N SER A 47 0.12 -18.34 10.08
CA SER A 47 -0.24 -18.74 11.45
C SER A 47 -0.47 -17.52 12.36
N ALA A 48 0.42 -16.51 12.29
CA ALA A 48 0.30 -15.27 13.05
C ALA A 48 -0.91 -14.41 12.61
N ALA A 49 -1.32 -14.52 11.35
CA ALA A 49 -2.44 -13.77 10.78
C ALA A 49 -3.82 -14.37 11.11
N ARG A 50 -3.91 -15.70 11.30
CA ARG A 50 -5.17 -16.41 11.59
C ARG A 50 -6.01 -15.80 12.72
N PRO A 51 -5.46 -15.49 13.91
CA PRO A 51 -6.24 -14.87 15.00
C PRO A 51 -6.79 -13.49 14.66
N ARG A 52 -6.28 -12.85 13.60
CA ARG A 52 -6.67 -11.51 13.14
C ARG A 52 -7.63 -11.56 11.95
N HIS A 53 -8.08 -12.76 11.55
CA HIS A 53 -8.91 -12.97 10.37
C HIS A 53 -8.30 -12.38 9.09
N MET A 54 -6.96 -12.45 8.97
CA MET A 54 -6.20 -11.98 7.82
C MET A 54 -5.37 -13.13 7.23
N THR A 55 -4.97 -12.98 5.97
CA THR A 55 -3.93 -13.83 5.37
C THR A 55 -2.55 -13.38 5.86
N GLY A 56 -1.57 -14.29 5.82
CA GLY A 56 -0.18 -14.02 6.15
C GLY A 56 0.39 -12.86 5.32
N TYR A 57 0.02 -12.78 4.04
CA TYR A 57 0.38 -11.68 3.16
C TYR A 57 -0.14 -10.32 3.65
N ALA A 58 -1.45 -10.23 3.95
CA ALA A 58 -2.06 -8.99 4.42
C ALA A 58 -1.46 -8.56 5.77
N TRP A 59 -1.23 -9.52 6.66
CA TRP A 59 -0.61 -9.27 7.95
C TRP A 59 0.85 -8.79 7.79
N PHE A 60 1.65 -9.47 6.97
CA PHE A 60 3.03 -9.09 6.66
C PHE A 60 3.12 -7.65 6.13
N LEU A 61 2.32 -7.30 5.12
CA LEU A 61 2.29 -5.94 4.56
C LEU A 61 1.94 -4.90 5.63
N SER A 62 0.96 -5.20 6.51
CA SER A 62 0.54 -4.28 7.56
C SER A 62 1.63 -3.99 8.60
N GLN A 63 2.49 -4.99 8.88
CA GLN A 63 3.60 -4.82 9.81
C GLN A 63 4.76 -4.09 9.15
N ALA A 64 5.07 -4.40 7.89
CA ALA A 64 6.19 -3.81 7.18
C ALA A 64 5.94 -2.35 6.73
N LEU A 65 4.68 -1.95 6.55
CA LEU A 65 4.30 -0.59 6.16
C LEU A 65 3.80 0.28 7.32
N ARG A 66 3.85 -0.23 8.56
CA ARG A 66 3.39 0.52 9.73
C ARG A 66 4.34 1.68 10.00
N PRO A 67 3.85 2.92 10.15
CA PRO A 67 4.68 4.02 10.64
C PRO A 67 5.11 3.70 12.08
N ASN A 68 6.40 3.88 12.40
CA ASN A 68 6.92 3.82 13.77
C ASN A 68 6.46 5.02 14.61
#